data_AF-A0A928VCB1-F1
#
_entry.id   AF-A0A928VCB1-F1
#
_cell.length_a   1.000
_cell.length_b   1.000
_cell.length_c   1.000
_cell.angle_alpha   90.00
_cell.angle_beta   90.00
_cell.angle_gamma   90.00
#
_symmetry.space_group_name_H-M   'P 1'
#
loop_
_entity.id
_entity.type
_entity.pdbx_description
1 polymer ?
#
loop_
_entity_poly.entity_id
_entity_poly.type
_entity_poly.pdbx_seq_one_letter_code
_entity_poly.pdbx_strand_id
1 'polypeptide(L)' 'MSTLYLVQQGTTVRKEQSRFIIQPTGQSEQAPISVPIREVDRLLVFGNIHLTTSAISSCLESHVPVMFLTQTGRYKG' A
#
# COMPACT_ATOMS: atom_id res chain seq x y z
N MET A 1 5.50 -14.71 -1.44
CA MET A 1 4.18 -14.07 -1.57
C MET A 1 3.77 -13.54 -0.20
N SER A 2 3.41 -12.26 -0.09
CA SER A 2 3.11 -11.56 1.16
C SER A 2 1.87 -10.68 1.05
N THR A 3 1.12 -10.56 2.14
CA THR A 3 0.03 -9.59 2.28
C THR A 3 0.59 -8.31 2.90
N LEU A 4 0.36 -7.16 2.27
CA LEU A 4 0.79 -5.87 2.80
C LEU A 4 -0.31 -5.25 3.66
N TYR A 5 -0.02 -5.05 4.95
CA TYR A 5 -0.88 -4.36 5.90
C TYR A 5 -0.46 -2.90 6.02
N LEU A 6 -1.30 -2.00 5.51
CA LEU A 6 -1.03 -0.55 5.51
C LEU A 6 -1.87 0.09 6.62
N VAL A 7 -1.28 0.16 7.82
CA VAL A 7 -1.97 0.58 9.06
C VAL A 7 -1.61 1.98 9.54
N GLN A 8 -0.39 2.44 9.25
CA GLN A 8 0.09 3.74 9.71
C GLN A 8 -0.56 4.87 8.91
N GLN A 9 -1.28 5.74 9.61
CA GLN A 9 -2.06 6.81 8.98
C GLN A 9 -1.16 7.83 8.26
N GLY A 10 -1.67 8.35 7.14
CA GLY A 10 -0.96 9.26 6.26
C GLY A 10 0.08 8.59 5.36
N THR A 11 0.36 7.29 5.51
CA THR A 11 1.31 6.58 4.65
C THR A 11 0.94 6.73 3.18
N THR A 12 1.94 7.03 2.34
CA THR A 12 1.81 7.07 0.88
C THR A 12 2.48 5.84 0.27
N VAL A 13 1.74 5.15 -0.58
CA VAL A 13 2.24 4.02 -1.37
C VAL A 13 2.30 4.46 -2.84
N ARG A 14 3.50 4.39 -3.40
CA ARG A 14 3.78 4.74 -4.78
C ARG A 14 4.51 3.62 -5.51
N LYS A 15 4.36 3.55 -6.83
CA LYS A 15 5.15 2.65 -7.67
C LYS A 15 6.46 3.34 -8.06
N GLU A 16 7.58 2.64 -7.87
CA GLU A 16 8.84 2.93 -8.55
C GLU A 16 9.30 1.67 -9.29
N GLN A 17 9.41 1.75 -10.61
CA GLN A 17 9.77 0.60 -11.46
C GLN A 17 8.86 -0.61 -11.18
N SER A 18 9.41 -1.71 -10.66
CA SER A 18 8.69 -2.95 -10.32
C SER A 18 8.47 -3.13 -8.81
N ARG A 19 8.46 -2.04 -8.06
CA ARG A 19 8.39 -2.04 -6.59
C ARG A 19 7.34 -1.06 -6.07
N PHE A 20 6.69 -1.43 -4.97
CA PHE A 20 5.95 -0.49 -4.15
C PHE A 20 6.91 0.14 -3.14
N ILE A 21 6.88 1.47 -3.09
CA ILE A 21 7.57 2.28 -2.09
C ILE A 21 6.52 2.77 -1.10
N ILE A 22 6.68 2.37 0.15
CA ILE A 22 5.78 2.67 1.26
C ILE A 22 6.48 3.73 2.11
N GLN A 23 5.97 4.94 2.06
CA GLN A 23 6.54 6.09 2.75
C GLN A 23 5.58 6.56 3.84
N PRO A 24 5.92 6.39 5.12
CA PRO A 24 5.18 7.00 6.22
C PRO A 24 5.15 8.53 6.11
N THR A 25 4.07 9.17 6.54
CA THR A 25 3.99 10.64 6.60
C THR A 25 4.55 11.16 7.92
N GLY A 26 5.20 12.33 7.85
CA GLY A 26 5.77 13.06 8.99
C GLY A 26 7.31 13.04 9.01
N GLN A 27 7.92 13.83 9.90
CA GLN A 27 9.36 13.79 10.21
C GLN A 27 9.77 12.48 10.92
N SER A 28 9.17 11.37 10.53
CA SER A 28 9.57 10.06 11.05
C SER A 28 10.90 9.71 10.38
N GLU A 29 11.93 9.42 11.18
CA GLU A 29 13.23 8.93 10.71
C GLU A 29 13.14 7.52 10.05
N GLN A 30 11.93 6.98 9.92
CA GLN A 30 11.70 5.68 9.31
C GLN A 30 11.93 5.74 7.81
N ALA A 31 12.97 5.03 7.38
CA ALA A 31 13.29 4.86 5.97
C ALA A 31 12.10 4.26 5.20
N PRO A 32 11.87 4.69 3.95
CA PRO A 32 10.85 4.09 3.09
C PRO A 32 11.07 2.59 2.93
N ILE A 33 9.99 1.82 3.00
CA ILE A 33 10.04 0.38 2.78
C ILE A 33 9.80 0.11 1.29
N SER A 34 10.62 -0.75 0.70
CA SER A 34 10.54 -1.08 -0.72
C SER A 34 10.26 -2.57 -0.91
N VAL A 35 9.13 -2.91 -1.55
CA VAL A 35 8.70 -4.30 -1.75
C VAL A 35 8.51 -4.59 -3.24
N PRO A 36 9.03 -5.71 -3.79
CA PRO A 36 8.77 -6.09 -5.17
C PRO A 36 7.28 -6.40 -5.38
N ILE A 37 6.68 -5.86 -6.44
CA ILE A 37 5.24 -6.06 -6.73
C ILE A 37 4.92 -7.56 -6.91
N ARG A 38 5.82 -8.30 -7.59
CA ARG A 38 5.70 -9.76 -7.81
C ARG A 38 5.63 -10.59 -6.53
N GLU A 39 6.03 -10.03 -5.39
CA GLU A 39 6.00 -10.73 -4.10
C GLU A 39 4.74 -10.40 -3.31
N VAL A 40 3.91 -9.48 -3.78
CA VAL A 40 2.70 -9.01 -3.09
C VAL A 40 1.47 -9.75 -3.62
N ASP A 41 0.77 -10.42 -2.71
CA ASP A 41 -0.46 -11.15 -3.02
C ASP A 41 -1.70 -10.24 -2.92
N ARG A 42 -1.73 -9.33 -1.94
CA ARG A 42 -2.84 -8.39 -1.72
C ARG A 42 -2.44 -7.22 -0.83
N LEU A 43 -3.19 -6.13 -0.91
CA LEU A 43 -3.07 -4.97 -0.03
C LEU A 43 -4.29 -4.85 0.87
N LEU A 44 -4.06 -4.65 2.17
CA LEU A 44 -5.07 -4.27 3.15
C LEU A 44 -4.81 -2.83 3.60
N VAL A 45 -5.72 -1.93 3.25
CA VAL A 45 -5.57 -0.48 3.44
C VAL A 45 -6.46 -0.02 4.59
N PHE A 46 -5.87 0.39 5.72
CA PHE A 46 -6.62 0.78 6.92
C PHE A 46 -6.67 2.29 7.09
N GLY A 47 -7.87 2.87 6.94
CA GLY A 47 -8.09 4.28 7.21
C GLY A 47 -7.51 5.20 6.16
N ASN A 48 -6.78 6.23 6.59
CA ASN A 48 -6.26 7.29 5.74
C ASN A 48 -4.87 6.93 5.20
N ILE A 49 -4.84 6.21 4.09
CA ILE A 49 -3.63 5.84 3.34
C ILE A 49 -3.75 6.39 1.93
N HIS A 50 -2.66 6.89 1.36
CA HIS A 50 -2.64 7.43 0.02
C HIS A 50 -2.03 6.42 -0.94
N LEU A 51 -2.81 5.92 -1.89
CA LEU A 51 -2.31 5.14 -3.01
C LEU A 51 -2.21 6.06 -4.23
N THR A 52 -1.02 6.15 -4.84
CA THR A 52 -0.89 6.89 -6.10
C THR A 52 -1.62 6.15 -7.22
N THR A 53 -2.07 6.88 -8.24
CA THR A 53 -2.68 6.29 -9.44
C THR A 53 -1.78 5.22 -10.08
N SER A 54 -0.45 5.43 -10.08
CA SER A 54 0.52 4.45 -10.57
C SER A 54 0.59 3.17 -9.74
N ALA A 55 0.42 3.27 -8.42
CA ALA A 55 0.34 2.10 -7.54
C ALA A 55 -0.96 1.32 -7.80
N ILE A 56 -2.09 2.02 -7.94
CA ILE A 56 -3.39 1.41 -8.26
C ILE A 56 -3.35 0.70 -9.61
N SER A 57 -2.85 1.35 -10.67
CA SER A 57 -2.69 0.74 -12.01
C SER A 57 -1.87 -0.54 -11.95
N SER A 58 -0.75 -0.51 -11.20
CA SER A 58 0.12 -1.69 -11.07
C SER A 58 -0.55 -2.83 -10.31
N CYS A 59 -1.38 -2.52 -9.31
CA CYS A 59 -2.18 -3.53 -8.61
C CYS A 59 -3.17 -4.19 -9.57
N LEU A 60 -3.87 -3.40 -10.39
CA LEU A 60 -4.83 -3.91 -11.38
C LEU A 60 -4.16 -4.77 -12.45
N GLU A 61 -3.06 -4.29 -13.05
CA GLU A 61 -2.28 -5.02 -14.05
C GLU A 61 -1.74 -6.35 -13.50
N SER A 62 -1.23 -6.33 -12.26
CA SER A 62 -0.64 -7.50 -11.60
C SER A 62 -1.66 -8.38 -10.88
N HIS A 63 -2.96 -8.06 -11.01
CA HIS A 63 -4.06 -8.77 -10.34
C HIS A 63 -3.89 -8.87 -8.82
N VAL A 64 -3.31 -7.84 -8.20
CA VAL A 64 -3.15 -7.70 -6.75
C VAL A 64 -4.40 -6.99 -6.20
N PRO A 65 -5.31 -7.69 -5.51
CA PRO A 65 -6.49 -7.06 -4.92
C PRO A 65 -6.10 -6.07 -3.83
N VAL A 66 -6.81 -4.94 -3.82
CA VAL A 66 -6.68 -3.89 -2.79
C VAL A 66 -8.00 -3.83 -2.05
N MET A 67 -7.96 -4.07 -0.74
CA MET A 67 -9.12 -3.98 0.14
C MET A 67 -8.99 -2.74 1.01
N PHE A 68 -10.00 -1.89 0.98
CA PHE A 68 -10.10 -0.69 1.80
C PHE A 68 -10.93 -0.98 3.05
N LEU A 69 -10.40 -0.60 4.20
CA LEU A 69 -11.01 -0.81 5.50
C LEU A 69 -11.04 0.49 6.32
N THR A 70 -11.95 0.57 7.29
CA THR A 70 -11.79 1.54 8.39
C THR A 70 -10.52 1.23 9.19
N GLN A 71 -10.06 2.19 10.02
CA GLN A 71 -8.97 1.92 10.96
C GLN A 71 -9.28 0.75 11.92
N THR A 72 -10.57 0.51 12.19
CA THR A 72 -11.06 -0.61 13.02
C THR A 72 -11.30 -1.90 12.25
N GLY A 73 -10.98 -1.96 10.95
CA GLY A 73 -11.06 -3.18 10.15
C GLY A 73 -12.42 -3.49 9.50
N ARG A 74 -13.37 -2.54 9.47
CA ARG A 74 -14.62 -2.72 8.71
C ARG A 74 -14.36 -2.49 7.22
N TYR A 75 -14.69 -3.47 6.40
CA TYR A 75 -14.55 -3.40 4.93
C TYR A 75 -15.36 -2.26 4.31
N LYS A 76 -14.79 -1.62 3.29
CA LYS A 76 -15.38 -0.49 2.54
C LYS A 76 -15.44 -0.73 1.03
N GLY A 77 -14.64 -1.65 0.49
CA GLY A 77 -14.54 -1.90 -0.94
C GLY A 77 -13.15 -2.36 -1.35
#